data_AF-A0A8H3E0C2-F1
#
_entry.id   AF-A0A8H3E0C2-F1
#
_cell.length_a   1.000
_cell.length_b   1.000
_cell.length_c   1.000
_cell.angle_alpha   90.00
_cell.angle_beta   90.00
_cell.angle_gamma   90.00
#
_symmetry.space_group_name_H-M   'P 1'
#
loop_
_entity.id
_entity.type
_entity.pdbx_description
1 polymer ?
#
loop_
_entity_poly.entity_id
_entity_poly.type
_entity_poly.pdbx_seq_one_letter_code
_entity_poly.pdbx_strand_id
1 'polypeptide(L)'
;MAGTFSSHWWPEEEPIYEPDMLRSEVSLEQELAGLCVLKAISRPDSGMQPLGDLDSDGRGTNVSALRVALSLAQDPTTTLHLSEPRIIYGCIKLLKTIKSQRGTIFDELGPGWLCFRLLVIALDTCLLERFDKLEETLALPNQRPNIRAAPHILVSAHLAHGIYSRFDDITAGRCDWVFGWSISPYKPLLSASEALDLMNIIWEDRKLFLRVIYSCVATSRPGLSGLMFLFLRSIAHMKLQPNTNMRIPGARFCELVIRYLLVADKHQRVPMILMCDTETEAFISIGTHIPRHVDPEDSRVISTAFIRQLTAGDDPDILRRREPCTMLRLVPLAIDIKAQSLIPDVVGCIIEYGWFALPTIHEQSNKEPWGVIAIIFEALR
;
A
#
# COMPACT_ATOMS: atom_id res chain seq x y z
N MET A 1 11.18 10.00 -29.01
CA MET A 1 11.99 8.79 -29.20
C MET A 1 11.49 7.75 -28.22
N ALA A 2 10.87 6.69 -28.73
CA ALA A 2 10.34 5.60 -27.92
C ALA A 2 11.51 4.74 -27.41
N GLY A 3 11.80 4.83 -26.11
CA GLY A 3 12.74 3.94 -25.45
C GLY A 3 12.12 2.56 -25.32
N THR A 4 12.75 1.57 -25.95
CA THR A 4 12.43 0.15 -25.79
C THR A 4 12.59 -0.26 -24.32
N PHE A 5 11.50 -0.68 -23.69
CA PHE A 5 11.49 -1.25 -22.34
C PHE A 5 12.25 -2.59 -22.33
N SER A 6 13.25 -2.70 -21.46
CA SER A 6 14.09 -3.90 -21.28
C SER A 6 13.31 -5.04 -20.63
N SER A 7 13.48 -6.28 -21.11
CA SER A 7 12.66 -7.46 -20.78
C SER A 7 13.05 -8.24 -19.50
N HIS A 8 13.95 -7.72 -18.67
CA HIS A 8 14.47 -8.44 -17.49
C HIS A 8 13.77 -8.00 -16.19
N TRP A 9 12.54 -8.49 -15.99
CA TRP A 9 11.65 -8.02 -14.90
C TRP A 9 11.50 -8.94 -13.69
N TRP A 10 12.06 -10.15 -13.70
CA TRP A 10 11.87 -11.12 -12.61
C TRP A 10 13.22 -11.61 -12.08
N PRO A 11 13.39 -11.72 -10.74
CA PRO A 11 14.52 -12.48 -10.20
C PRO A 11 14.44 -13.93 -10.70
N GLU A 12 15.59 -14.50 -11.06
CA GLU A 12 15.70 -15.88 -11.56
C GLU A 12 15.42 -16.94 -10.46
N GLU A 13 15.36 -16.51 -9.20
CA GLU A 13 15.10 -17.40 -8.07
C GLU A 13 13.59 -17.56 -7.81
N GLU A 14 13.14 -18.83 -7.77
CA GLU A 14 11.76 -19.22 -7.51
C GLU A 14 11.37 -18.94 -6.05
N PRO A 15 10.42 -18.03 -5.77
CA PRO A 15 9.85 -17.90 -4.44
C PRO A 15 9.02 -19.15 -4.12
N ILE A 16 9.09 -19.62 -2.88
CA ILE A 16 8.16 -20.64 -2.38
C ILE A 16 6.78 -19.99 -2.24
N TYR A 17 5.84 -20.38 -3.10
CA TYR A 17 4.48 -19.82 -3.16
C TYR A 17 3.48 -20.62 -2.31
N GLU A 18 2.72 -19.94 -1.44
CA GLU A 18 1.57 -20.48 -0.68
C GLU A 18 0.31 -20.60 -1.56
N PRO A 19 -0.73 -21.37 -1.17
CA PRO A 19 -1.90 -21.63 -2.02
C PRO A 19 -2.64 -20.38 -2.52
N ASP A 20 -2.78 -19.33 -1.71
CA ASP A 20 -3.40 -18.06 -2.13
C ASP A 20 -2.48 -17.20 -3.03
N MET A 21 -1.19 -17.52 -3.08
CA MET A 21 -0.25 -16.99 -4.07
C MET A 21 -0.32 -17.76 -5.39
N LEU A 22 -0.96 -18.92 -5.42
CA LEU A 22 -1.05 -19.69 -6.65
C LEU A 22 -2.21 -19.18 -7.47
N ARG A 23 -1.96 -19.00 -8.75
CA ARG A 23 -3.03 -18.90 -9.75
C ARG A 23 -4.03 -20.03 -9.51
N SER A 24 -5.30 -19.67 -9.36
CA SER A 24 -6.41 -20.62 -9.28
C SER A 24 -7.35 -20.34 -10.44
N GLU A 25 -7.80 -21.38 -11.12
CA GLU A 25 -8.93 -21.26 -12.03
C GLU A 25 -10.19 -21.03 -11.19
N VAL A 26 -10.91 -19.96 -11.51
CA VAL A 26 -12.19 -19.65 -10.89
C VAL A 26 -13.27 -20.40 -11.66
N SER A 27 -14.12 -21.17 -10.96
CA SER A 27 -15.22 -21.86 -11.63
C SER A 27 -16.24 -20.86 -12.18
N LEU A 28 -16.99 -21.24 -13.23
CA LEU A 28 -18.03 -20.37 -13.79
C LEU A 28 -19.06 -19.91 -12.74
N GLU A 29 -19.41 -20.79 -11.80
CA GLU A 29 -20.32 -20.46 -10.69
C GLU A 29 -19.73 -19.41 -9.75
N GLN A 30 -18.44 -19.55 -9.40
CA GLN A 30 -17.72 -18.58 -8.58
C GLN A 30 -17.55 -17.24 -9.29
N GLU A 31 -17.28 -17.26 -10.60
CA GLU A 31 -17.19 -16.05 -11.43
C GLU A 31 -18.52 -15.29 -11.41
N LEU A 32 -19.63 -15.97 -11.72
CA LEU A 32 -20.96 -15.36 -11.74
C LEU A 32 -21.35 -14.82 -10.36
N ALA A 33 -21.05 -15.55 -9.28
CA ALA A 33 -21.30 -15.10 -7.93
C ALA A 33 -20.46 -13.84 -7.59
N GLY A 34 -19.18 -13.83 -7.94
CA GLY A 34 -18.29 -12.68 -7.73
C GLY A 34 -18.76 -11.45 -8.51
N LEU A 35 -19.13 -11.62 -9.78
CA LEU A 35 -19.66 -10.56 -10.63
C LEU A 35 -20.97 -9.97 -10.06
N CYS A 36 -21.85 -10.80 -9.52
CA CYS A 36 -23.06 -10.33 -8.85
C CYS A 36 -22.71 -9.43 -7.65
N VAL A 37 -21.71 -9.81 -6.85
CA VAL A 37 -21.23 -9.00 -5.71
C VAL A 37 -20.60 -7.69 -6.19
N LEU A 38 -19.71 -7.72 -7.18
CA LEU A 38 -19.11 -6.50 -7.76
C LEU A 38 -20.17 -5.54 -8.30
N LYS A 39 -21.20 -6.08 -8.95
CA LYS A 39 -22.32 -5.30 -9.49
C LYS A 39 -23.19 -4.70 -8.37
N ALA A 40 -23.33 -5.39 -7.24
CA ALA A 40 -24.02 -4.85 -6.06
C ALA A 40 -23.21 -3.71 -5.42
N ILE A 41 -21.90 -3.87 -5.26
CA ILE A 41 -20.99 -2.85 -4.72
C ILE A 41 -20.98 -1.60 -5.61
N SER A 42 -21.03 -1.77 -6.92
CA SER A 42 -20.91 -0.70 -7.91
C SER A 42 -22.18 0.16 -8.10
N ARG A 43 -23.29 -0.12 -7.39
CA ARG A 43 -24.55 0.62 -7.55
C ARG A 43 -24.51 1.98 -6.81
N PRO A 44 -24.85 3.10 -7.48
CA PRO A 44 -24.79 4.43 -6.88
C PRO A 44 -25.80 4.62 -5.72
N ASP A 45 -27.00 4.04 -5.85
CA ASP A 45 -28.12 4.26 -4.92
C ASP A 45 -28.20 3.28 -3.76
N SER A 46 -27.39 2.21 -3.75
CA SER A 46 -27.32 1.38 -2.55
C SER A 46 -26.50 2.13 -1.51
N GLY A 47 -27.15 2.91 -0.66
CA GLY A 47 -26.88 2.63 0.76
C GLY A 47 -27.09 1.13 0.84
N MET A 48 -26.04 0.33 1.03
CA MET A 48 -26.23 -1.08 1.32
C MET A 48 -27.10 -1.09 2.58
N GLN A 49 -28.43 -1.18 2.40
CA GLN A 49 -29.21 -1.98 3.31
C GLN A 49 -28.43 -3.29 3.36
N PRO A 50 -27.99 -3.69 4.56
CA PRO A 50 -27.04 -4.79 4.71
C PRO A 50 -27.55 -5.92 3.84
N LEU A 51 -26.72 -6.45 2.93
CA LEU A 51 -27.05 -7.62 2.10
C LEU A 51 -27.86 -8.59 2.96
N GLY A 52 -29.18 -8.53 2.79
CA GLY A 52 -30.14 -8.97 3.78
C GLY A 52 -31.10 -9.90 3.07
N ASP A 53 -30.59 -11.11 2.86
CA ASP A 53 -31.30 -12.40 2.93
C ASP A 53 -30.39 -13.50 2.37
N LEU A 54 -29.23 -13.66 3.00
CA LEU A 54 -28.46 -14.91 2.95
C LEU A 54 -27.93 -15.13 4.38
N ASP A 55 -28.64 -15.95 5.13
CA ASP A 55 -28.40 -16.43 6.50
C ASP A 55 -28.51 -15.45 7.69
N SER A 56 -29.27 -15.92 8.68
CA SER A 56 -29.81 -15.27 9.87
C SER A 56 -28.80 -14.86 10.95
N ASP A 57 -27.50 -14.84 10.65
CA ASP A 57 -26.44 -14.59 11.65
C ASP A 57 -25.69 -13.26 11.44
N GLY A 58 -26.07 -12.44 10.44
CA GLY A 58 -25.71 -11.02 10.29
C GLY A 58 -24.21 -10.67 10.13
N ARG A 59 -23.29 -11.64 10.31
CA ARG A 59 -21.83 -11.49 10.16
C ARG A 59 -21.26 -12.33 9.03
N GLY A 60 -21.90 -13.43 8.64
CA GLY A 60 -21.38 -14.37 7.63
C GLY A 60 -21.52 -13.88 6.19
N THR A 61 -22.59 -13.17 5.87
CA THR A 61 -23.02 -12.91 4.49
C THR A 61 -22.16 -11.89 3.73
N ASN A 62 -21.82 -10.79 4.39
CA ASN A 62 -20.98 -9.76 3.79
C ASN A 62 -19.53 -10.25 3.61
N VAL A 63 -19.05 -11.07 4.54
CA VAL A 63 -17.70 -11.63 4.51
C VAL A 63 -17.57 -12.68 3.41
N SER A 64 -18.53 -13.60 3.28
CA SER A 64 -18.52 -14.61 2.21
C SER A 64 -18.64 -13.95 0.83
N ALA A 65 -19.57 -12.99 0.66
CA ALA A 65 -19.73 -12.24 -0.59
C ALA A 65 -18.43 -11.52 -1.02
N LEU A 66 -17.79 -10.79 -0.09
CA LEU A 66 -16.53 -10.12 -0.38
C LEU A 66 -15.38 -11.09 -0.69
N ARG A 67 -15.35 -12.27 -0.04
CA ARG A 67 -14.36 -13.31 -0.36
C ARG A 67 -14.55 -13.86 -1.78
N VAL A 68 -15.80 -14.08 -2.20
CA VAL A 68 -16.11 -14.53 -3.57
C VAL A 68 -15.76 -13.44 -4.60
N ALA A 69 -15.97 -12.16 -4.29
CA ALA A 69 -15.51 -11.08 -5.15
C ALA A 69 -13.97 -11.02 -5.24
N LEU A 70 -13.28 -11.24 -4.12
CA LEU A 70 -11.81 -11.25 -4.07
C LEU A 70 -11.19 -12.45 -4.81
N SER A 71 -11.86 -13.60 -4.87
CA SER A 71 -11.33 -14.76 -5.60
C SER A 71 -11.22 -14.51 -7.11
N LEU A 72 -11.98 -13.56 -7.67
CA LEU A 72 -11.81 -13.12 -9.06
C LEU A 72 -10.40 -12.56 -9.34
N ALA A 73 -9.72 -12.06 -8.30
CA ALA A 73 -8.38 -11.52 -8.43
C ALA A 73 -7.28 -12.61 -8.49
N GLN A 74 -7.66 -13.89 -8.40
CA GLN A 74 -6.77 -15.05 -8.44
C GLN A 74 -6.68 -15.70 -9.84
N ASP A 75 -7.60 -15.35 -10.74
CA ASP A 75 -7.61 -15.84 -12.12
C ASP A 75 -7.38 -14.70 -13.13
N PRO A 76 -6.45 -14.86 -14.10
CA PRO A 76 -6.12 -13.78 -15.04
C PRO A 76 -7.31 -13.28 -15.87
N THR A 77 -8.23 -14.17 -16.24
CA THR A 77 -9.39 -13.81 -17.07
C THR A 77 -10.42 -13.02 -16.27
N THR A 78 -10.67 -13.44 -15.03
CA THR A 78 -11.66 -12.77 -14.17
C THR A 78 -11.13 -11.50 -13.49
N THR A 79 -9.80 -11.34 -13.40
CA THR A 79 -9.17 -10.11 -12.87
C THR A 79 -9.52 -8.87 -13.71
N LEU A 80 -9.77 -9.03 -15.01
CA LEU A 80 -10.21 -7.94 -15.89
C LEU A 80 -11.52 -7.31 -15.41
N HIS A 81 -12.41 -8.06 -14.77
CA HIS A 81 -13.66 -7.53 -14.23
C HIS A 81 -13.45 -6.53 -13.08
N LEU A 82 -12.27 -6.52 -12.46
CA LEU A 82 -11.90 -5.60 -11.38
C LEU A 82 -11.43 -4.23 -11.91
N SER A 83 -11.30 -4.07 -13.23
CA SER A 83 -10.88 -2.82 -13.86
C SER A 83 -12.01 -1.80 -14.03
N GLU A 84 -13.22 -2.09 -13.54
CA GLU A 84 -14.36 -1.17 -13.55
C GLU A 84 -14.23 -0.10 -12.44
N PRO A 85 -14.08 1.20 -12.77
CA PRO A 85 -13.90 2.26 -11.79
C PRO A 85 -15.00 2.37 -10.73
N ARG A 86 -16.23 1.98 -11.06
CA ARG A 86 -17.35 2.02 -10.09
C ARG A 86 -17.14 1.12 -8.88
N ILE A 87 -16.32 0.06 -9.00
CA ILE A 87 -15.99 -0.82 -7.89
C ILE A 87 -15.23 -0.04 -6.80
N ILE A 88 -14.30 0.83 -7.20
CA ILE A 88 -13.52 1.68 -6.29
C ILE A 88 -14.46 2.58 -5.47
N TYR A 89 -15.35 3.29 -6.14
CA TYR A 89 -16.33 4.16 -5.48
C TYR A 89 -17.25 3.38 -4.53
N GLY A 90 -17.76 2.23 -4.99
CA GLY A 90 -18.59 1.34 -4.19
C GLY A 90 -17.90 0.84 -2.93
N CYS A 91 -16.62 0.45 -3.03
CA CYS A 91 -15.83 0.02 -1.89
C CYS A 91 -15.60 1.17 -0.89
N ILE A 92 -15.31 2.39 -1.36
CA ILE A 92 -15.15 3.54 -0.46
C ILE A 92 -16.45 3.85 0.29
N LYS A 93 -17.59 3.79 -0.39
CA LYS A 93 -18.90 3.96 0.24
C LYS A 93 -19.15 2.90 1.32
N LEU A 94 -18.85 1.63 1.00
CA LEU A 94 -18.98 0.52 1.95
C LEU A 94 -18.04 0.68 3.15
N LEU A 95 -16.78 1.08 2.93
CA LEU A 95 -15.84 1.37 4.02
C LEU A 95 -16.34 2.51 4.92
N LYS A 96 -16.85 3.60 4.33
CA LYS A 96 -17.48 4.70 5.09
C LYS A 96 -18.65 4.19 5.94
N THR A 97 -19.53 3.36 5.37
CA THR A 97 -20.65 2.74 6.11
C THR A 97 -20.17 1.84 7.24
N ILE A 98 -19.18 0.97 7.00
CA ILE A 98 -18.61 0.08 8.02
C ILE A 98 -17.98 0.91 9.15
N LYS A 99 -17.22 1.96 8.81
CA LYS A 99 -16.63 2.89 9.78
C LYS A 99 -17.69 3.53 10.67
N SER A 100 -18.78 4.03 10.07
CA SER A 100 -19.88 4.65 10.83
C SER A 100 -20.62 3.66 11.73
N GLN A 101 -20.76 2.39 11.33
CA GLN A 101 -21.47 1.38 12.11
C GLN A 101 -20.61 0.74 13.21
N ARG A 102 -19.32 0.51 12.96
CA ARG A 102 -18.43 -0.27 13.84
C ARG A 102 -17.37 0.57 14.53
N GLY A 103 -17.18 1.83 14.13
CA GLY A 103 -16.12 2.71 14.62
C GLY A 103 -14.74 2.42 14.02
N THR A 104 -14.55 1.33 13.27
CA THR A 104 -13.30 0.99 12.58
C THR A 104 -13.55 0.24 11.27
N ILE A 105 -12.64 0.38 10.30
CA ILE A 105 -12.61 -0.43 9.07
C ILE A 105 -11.63 -1.61 9.13
N PHE A 106 -10.77 -1.68 10.14
CA PHE A 106 -9.72 -2.69 10.25
C PHE A 106 -9.99 -3.65 11.40
N ASP A 107 -10.92 -4.57 11.16
CA ASP A 107 -11.11 -5.80 11.93
C ASP A 107 -10.45 -6.99 11.21
N GLU A 108 -9.70 -7.81 11.95
CA GLU A 108 -8.96 -8.95 11.38
C GLU A 108 -9.92 -9.90 10.65
N LEU A 109 -9.68 -10.12 9.35
CA LEU A 109 -10.53 -10.91 8.44
C LEU A 109 -12.00 -10.46 8.35
N GLY A 110 -12.32 -9.26 8.85
CA GLY A 110 -13.66 -8.70 8.80
C GLY A 110 -14.01 -8.07 7.45
N PRO A 111 -15.28 -7.65 7.28
CA PRO A 111 -15.76 -7.09 6.02
C PRO A 111 -15.05 -5.78 5.65
N GLY A 112 -14.59 -4.99 6.63
CA GLY A 112 -13.86 -3.75 6.35
C GLY A 112 -12.50 -4.04 5.71
N TRP A 113 -11.74 -4.98 6.27
CA TRP A 113 -10.47 -5.43 5.70
C TRP A 113 -10.63 -6.03 4.30
N LEU A 114 -11.62 -6.91 4.09
CA LEU A 114 -11.86 -7.53 2.79
C LEU A 114 -12.28 -6.50 1.74
N CYS A 115 -13.14 -5.54 2.10
CA CYS A 115 -13.52 -4.45 1.22
C CYS A 115 -12.33 -3.54 0.89
N PHE A 116 -11.45 -3.26 1.87
CA PHE A 116 -10.21 -2.52 1.63
C PHE A 116 -9.27 -3.25 0.67
N ARG A 117 -9.11 -4.58 0.80
CA ARG A 117 -8.33 -5.36 -0.17
C ARG A 117 -8.92 -5.28 -1.57
N LEU A 118 -10.24 -5.43 -1.69
CA LEU A 118 -10.93 -5.36 -2.98
C LEU A 118 -10.75 -3.98 -3.63
N LEU A 119 -10.85 -2.92 -2.83
CA LEU A 119 -10.58 -1.55 -3.26
C LEU A 119 -9.17 -1.39 -3.84
N VAL A 120 -8.15 -1.87 -3.13
CA VAL A 120 -6.76 -1.77 -3.58
C VAL A 120 -6.54 -2.53 -4.87
N ILE A 121 -7.04 -3.77 -4.96
CA ILE A 121 -6.90 -4.58 -6.17
C ILE A 121 -7.61 -3.93 -7.36
N ALA A 122 -8.83 -3.45 -7.18
CA ALA A 122 -9.58 -2.77 -8.23
C ALA A 122 -8.86 -1.49 -8.68
N LEU A 123 -8.31 -0.71 -7.73
CA LEU A 123 -7.51 0.47 -8.03
C LEU A 123 -6.27 0.13 -8.84
N ASP A 124 -5.47 -0.83 -8.39
CA ASP A 124 -4.23 -1.22 -9.06
C ASP A 124 -4.51 -1.75 -10.48
N THR A 125 -5.59 -2.53 -10.63
CA THR A 125 -6.06 -3.06 -11.93
C THR A 125 -6.48 -1.93 -12.86
N CYS A 126 -7.29 -0.97 -12.38
CA CYS A 126 -7.69 0.22 -13.15
C CYS A 126 -6.48 1.05 -13.58
N LEU A 127 -5.49 1.23 -12.70
CA LEU A 127 -4.30 2.01 -13.00
C LEU A 127 -3.45 1.33 -14.06
N LEU A 128 -3.22 0.02 -13.96
CA LEU A 128 -2.49 -0.73 -15.00
C LEU A 128 -3.24 -0.76 -16.33
N GLU A 129 -4.57 -0.86 -16.33
CA GLU A 129 -5.36 -0.79 -17.55
C GLU A 129 -5.16 0.57 -18.24
N ARG A 130 -5.24 1.66 -17.48
CA ARG A 130 -5.01 3.01 -18.02
C ARG A 130 -3.58 3.25 -18.46
N PHE A 131 -2.60 2.57 -17.86
CA PHE A 131 -1.21 2.58 -18.34
C PHE A 131 -0.96 1.69 -19.58
N ASP A 132 -1.99 0.99 -20.08
CA ASP A 132 -1.88 0.02 -21.17
C ASP A 132 -0.89 -1.11 -20.84
N LYS A 133 -0.93 -1.57 -19.58
CA LYS A 133 -0.03 -2.59 -19.02
C LYS A 133 -0.75 -3.78 -18.40
N LEU A 134 -2.08 -3.73 -18.27
CA LEU A 134 -2.83 -4.80 -17.63
C LEU A 134 -2.73 -6.11 -18.41
N GLU A 135 -3.02 -6.12 -19.72
CA GLU A 135 -2.95 -7.33 -20.54
C GLU A 135 -1.54 -7.93 -20.57
N GLU A 136 -0.51 -7.09 -20.73
CA GLU A 136 0.90 -7.51 -20.66
C GLU A 136 1.18 -8.22 -19.33
N THR A 137 0.71 -7.64 -18.22
CA THR A 137 0.90 -8.19 -16.86
C THR A 137 0.21 -9.55 -16.69
N LEU A 138 -1.04 -9.66 -17.16
CA LEU A 138 -1.83 -10.88 -17.05
C LEU A 138 -1.34 -11.99 -17.98
N ALA A 139 -0.61 -11.64 -19.05
CA ALA A 139 0.01 -12.61 -19.95
C ALA A 139 1.34 -13.18 -19.41
N LEU A 140 1.99 -12.52 -18.43
CA LEU A 140 3.28 -12.96 -17.89
C LEU A 140 3.31 -14.43 -17.41
N PRO A 141 2.30 -14.94 -16.68
CA PRO A 141 2.31 -16.34 -16.25
C PRO A 141 2.30 -17.34 -17.41
N ASN A 142 1.66 -16.99 -18.54
CA ASN A 142 1.62 -17.86 -19.72
C ASN A 142 2.95 -17.84 -20.48
N GLN A 143 3.68 -16.72 -20.42
CA GLN A 143 5.00 -16.56 -21.06
C GLN A 143 6.13 -17.15 -20.20
N ARG A 144 5.96 -17.18 -18.88
CA ARG A 144 6.96 -17.64 -17.91
C ARG A 144 6.29 -18.62 -16.93
N PRO A 145 6.27 -19.92 -17.24
CA PRO A 145 5.60 -20.95 -16.43
C PRO A 145 6.11 -21.02 -14.97
N ASN A 146 7.31 -20.51 -14.71
CA ASN A 146 7.92 -20.47 -13.39
C ASN A 146 7.26 -19.41 -12.48
N ILE A 147 6.51 -18.46 -13.05
CA ILE A 147 5.75 -17.47 -12.29
C ILE A 147 4.41 -18.09 -11.89
N ARG A 148 4.29 -18.47 -10.62
CA ARG A 148 3.04 -19.03 -10.06
C ARG A 148 2.17 -18.01 -9.33
N ALA A 149 2.65 -16.78 -9.18
CA ALA A 149 1.96 -15.72 -8.46
C ALA A 149 0.55 -15.44 -8.99
N ALA A 150 -0.40 -15.24 -8.09
CA ALA A 150 -1.75 -14.83 -8.41
C ALA A 150 -1.76 -13.48 -9.16
N PRO A 151 -2.68 -13.27 -10.11
CA PRO A 151 -2.77 -12.07 -10.94
C PRO A 151 -2.70 -10.75 -10.16
N HIS A 152 -3.43 -10.63 -9.04
CA HIS A 152 -3.40 -9.40 -8.24
C HIS A 152 -2.04 -9.07 -7.63
N ILE A 153 -1.21 -10.09 -7.34
CA ILE A 153 0.16 -9.89 -6.87
C ILE A 153 1.01 -9.33 -8.00
N LEU A 154 0.86 -9.88 -9.21
CA LEU A 154 1.56 -9.41 -10.41
C LEU A 154 1.15 -7.99 -10.79
N VAL A 155 -0.14 -7.70 -10.76
CA VAL A 155 -0.71 -6.37 -10.98
C VAL A 155 -0.09 -5.36 -10.02
N SER A 156 -0.08 -5.67 -8.72
CA SER A 156 0.45 -4.73 -7.73
C SER A 156 1.97 -4.54 -7.82
N ALA A 157 2.74 -5.61 -8.09
CA ALA A 157 4.18 -5.55 -8.27
C ALA A 157 4.58 -4.78 -9.55
N HIS A 158 3.89 -5.02 -10.67
CA HIS A 158 4.16 -4.32 -11.92
C HIS A 158 3.76 -2.85 -11.82
N LEU A 159 2.65 -2.53 -11.14
CA LEU A 159 2.28 -1.14 -10.89
C LEU A 159 3.31 -0.40 -10.03
N ALA A 160 3.77 -1.02 -8.94
CA ALA A 160 4.81 -0.45 -8.08
C ALA A 160 6.09 -0.14 -8.88
N HIS A 161 6.50 -1.06 -9.76
CA HIS A 161 7.62 -0.84 -10.66
C HIS A 161 7.36 0.29 -11.66
N GLY A 162 6.16 0.32 -12.28
CA GLY A 162 5.76 1.37 -13.20
C GLY A 162 5.81 2.76 -12.56
N ILE A 163 5.31 2.88 -11.33
CA ILE A 163 5.37 4.11 -10.51
C ILE A 163 6.83 4.52 -10.27
N TYR A 164 7.69 3.58 -9.87
CA TYR A 164 9.12 3.84 -9.68
C TYR A 164 9.77 4.37 -10.97
N SER A 165 9.57 3.67 -12.10
CA SER A 165 10.19 4.03 -13.38
C SER A 165 9.76 5.39 -13.93
N ARG A 166 8.59 5.90 -13.51
CA ARG A 166 8.00 7.16 -13.95
C ARG A 166 7.89 8.19 -12.83
N PHE A 167 8.67 8.04 -11.76
CA PHE A 167 8.49 8.88 -10.57
C PHE A 167 8.71 10.38 -10.87
N ASP A 168 9.64 10.72 -11.75
CA ASP A 168 9.88 12.11 -12.19
C ASP A 168 8.71 12.70 -12.99
N ASP A 169 7.97 11.86 -13.72
CA ASP A 169 6.74 12.28 -14.42
C ASP A 169 5.59 12.47 -13.42
N ILE A 170 5.51 11.59 -12.41
CA ILE A 170 4.52 11.63 -11.33
C ILE A 170 4.65 12.90 -10.50
N THR A 171 5.86 13.26 -10.06
CA THR A 171 6.11 14.46 -9.27
C THR A 171 5.83 15.73 -10.07
N ALA A 172 6.14 15.72 -11.37
CA ALA A 172 5.80 16.79 -12.31
C ALA A 172 4.29 16.86 -12.67
N GLY A 173 3.45 15.94 -12.18
CA GLY A 173 2.01 15.89 -12.47
C GLY A 173 1.65 15.43 -13.89
N ARG A 174 2.62 14.93 -14.64
CA ARG A 174 2.42 14.44 -16.02
C ARG A 174 1.64 13.12 -16.08
N CYS A 175 1.38 12.49 -14.92
CA CYS A 175 0.60 11.27 -14.80
C CYS A 175 -0.85 11.50 -14.34
N ASP A 176 -1.30 12.74 -14.12
CA ASP A 176 -2.66 13.01 -13.60
C ASP A 176 -3.80 12.54 -14.54
N TRP A 177 -3.49 12.33 -15.82
CA TRP A 177 -4.41 11.76 -16.80
C TRP A 177 -4.84 10.34 -16.44
N VAL A 178 -4.00 9.57 -15.73
CA VAL A 178 -4.33 8.21 -15.29
C VAL A 178 -5.49 8.22 -14.29
N PHE A 179 -5.63 9.29 -13.50
CA PHE A 179 -6.75 9.46 -12.58
C PHE A 179 -7.97 10.11 -13.24
N GLY A 180 -7.82 10.63 -14.46
CA GLY A 180 -8.84 11.42 -15.15
C GLY A 180 -8.94 12.87 -14.64
N TRP A 181 -7.87 13.42 -14.04
CA TRP A 181 -7.84 14.79 -13.52
C TRP A 181 -7.29 15.82 -14.51
N SER A 182 -6.67 15.36 -15.60
CA SER A 182 -6.22 16.19 -16.72
C SER A 182 -6.87 15.72 -18.03
N ILE A 183 -6.44 16.27 -19.17
CA ILE A 183 -6.87 15.82 -20.51
C ILE A 183 -6.63 14.29 -20.59
N SER A 184 -7.72 13.54 -20.58
CA SER A 184 -7.73 12.08 -20.46
C SER A 184 -8.92 11.51 -21.23
N PRO A 185 -8.76 10.38 -21.94
CA PRO A 185 -9.89 9.69 -22.55
C PRO A 185 -10.77 8.99 -21.50
N TYR A 186 -10.31 8.91 -20.25
CA TYR A 186 -11.00 8.20 -19.18
C TYR A 186 -11.79 9.14 -18.27
N LYS A 187 -12.91 8.64 -17.74
CA LYS A 187 -13.61 9.31 -16.64
C LYS A 187 -12.74 9.32 -15.37
N PRO A 188 -12.91 10.31 -14.47
CA PRO A 188 -12.21 10.32 -13.20
C PRO A 188 -12.43 9.01 -12.42
N LEU A 189 -11.35 8.43 -11.86
CA LEU A 189 -11.48 7.27 -10.95
C LEU A 189 -12.18 7.68 -9.65
N LEU A 190 -11.68 8.78 -9.07
CA LEU A 190 -12.16 9.44 -7.86
C LEU A 190 -11.82 10.92 -7.97
N SER A 191 -12.51 11.80 -7.28
CA SER A 191 -12.00 13.17 -7.07
C SER A 191 -10.82 13.18 -6.08
N ALA A 192 -9.95 14.19 -6.17
CA ALA A 192 -8.87 14.38 -5.20
C ALA A 192 -9.39 14.51 -3.76
N SER A 193 -10.58 15.11 -3.56
CA SER A 193 -11.20 15.22 -2.23
C SER A 193 -11.63 13.85 -1.68
N GLU A 194 -12.26 13.01 -2.50
CA GLU A 194 -12.68 11.67 -2.07
C GLU A 194 -11.48 10.77 -1.73
N ALA A 195 -10.38 10.91 -2.47
CA ALA A 195 -9.14 10.21 -2.17
C ALA A 195 -8.54 10.67 -0.82
N LEU A 196 -8.58 11.97 -0.51
CA LEU A 196 -8.13 12.48 0.80
C LEU A 196 -9.06 12.06 1.94
N ASP A 197 -10.37 11.99 1.71
CA ASP A 197 -11.31 11.42 2.69
C ASP A 197 -10.94 9.98 3.02
N LEU A 198 -10.68 9.15 2.00
CA LEU A 198 -10.25 7.76 2.18
C LEU A 198 -8.95 7.68 2.97
N MET A 199 -7.95 8.51 2.62
CA MET A 199 -6.69 8.59 3.36
C MET A 199 -6.91 8.92 4.84
N ASN A 200 -7.80 9.86 5.14
CA ASN A 200 -8.13 10.24 6.50
C ASN A 200 -8.79 9.08 7.27
N ILE A 201 -9.73 8.35 6.65
CA ILE A 201 -10.37 7.17 7.27
C ILE A 201 -9.31 6.11 7.64
N ILE A 202 -8.37 5.85 6.73
CA ILE A 202 -7.28 4.89 6.98
C ILE A 202 -6.36 5.39 8.09
N TRP A 203 -6.00 6.68 8.09
CA TRP A 203 -5.13 7.27 9.11
C TRP A 203 -5.78 7.32 10.50
N GLU A 204 -7.08 7.54 10.59
CA GLU A 204 -7.82 7.45 11.86
C GLU A 204 -7.70 6.06 12.50
N ASP A 205 -7.67 5.00 11.67
CA ASP A 205 -7.43 3.62 12.11
C ASP A 205 -5.96 3.17 11.95
N ARG A 206 -4.98 4.08 11.87
CA ARG A 206 -3.57 3.77 11.56
C ARG A 206 -2.90 2.69 12.41
N LYS A 207 -3.29 2.56 13.68
CA LYS A 207 -2.85 1.45 14.55
C LYS A 207 -3.35 0.11 14.03
N LEU A 208 -4.65 0.01 13.77
CA LEU A 208 -5.29 -1.22 13.30
C LEU A 208 -4.89 -1.53 11.85
N PHE A 209 -4.71 -0.50 11.01
CA PHE A 209 -4.12 -0.64 9.69
C PHE A 209 -2.77 -1.37 9.73
N LEU A 210 -1.82 -0.88 10.54
CA LEU A 210 -0.52 -1.53 10.70
C LEU A 210 -0.69 -2.94 11.28
N ARG A 211 -1.48 -3.10 12.34
CA ARG A 211 -1.67 -4.40 13.01
C ARG A 211 -2.22 -5.46 12.05
N VAL A 212 -3.27 -5.14 11.30
CA VAL A 212 -3.89 -6.08 10.36
C VAL A 212 -2.89 -6.46 9.26
N ILE A 213 -2.16 -5.51 8.69
CA ILE A 213 -1.17 -5.78 7.63
C ILE A 213 0.03 -6.57 8.15
N TYR A 214 0.47 -6.29 9.39
CA TYR A 214 1.55 -7.01 10.07
C TYR A 214 1.17 -8.46 10.37
N SER A 215 -0.06 -8.69 10.86
CA SER A 215 -0.59 -10.03 11.17
C SER A 215 -0.99 -10.81 9.91
N CYS A 216 -1.19 -10.14 8.77
CA CYS A 216 -1.42 -10.82 7.52
C CYS A 216 -0.20 -11.61 7.10
N VAL A 217 -0.45 -12.83 6.62
CA VAL A 217 0.54 -13.59 5.87
C VAL A 217 1.03 -12.73 4.71
N ALA A 218 2.33 -12.77 4.41
CA ALA A 218 2.95 -11.92 3.38
C ALA A 218 2.20 -11.98 2.04
N THR A 219 1.54 -13.11 1.79
CA THR A 219 0.80 -13.51 0.59
C THR A 219 -0.58 -12.88 0.46
N SER A 220 -1.20 -12.51 1.57
CA SER A 220 -2.49 -11.81 1.63
C SER A 220 -2.34 -10.30 1.77
N ARG A 221 -1.09 -9.81 1.85
CA ARG A 221 -0.78 -8.40 2.03
C ARG A 221 -1.05 -7.65 0.72
N PRO A 222 -1.97 -6.68 0.69
CA PRO A 222 -2.17 -5.87 -0.51
C PRO A 222 -0.92 -4.99 -0.75
N GLY A 223 -0.47 -4.92 -1.99
CA GLY A 223 0.51 -3.92 -2.40
C GLY A 223 -0.16 -2.55 -2.46
N LEU A 224 0.40 -1.55 -1.79
CA LEU A 224 -0.27 -0.25 -1.62
C LEU A 224 0.27 0.86 -2.53
N SER A 225 1.20 0.57 -3.45
CA SER A 225 1.83 1.61 -4.29
C SER A 225 0.82 2.41 -5.10
N GLY A 226 -0.19 1.78 -5.70
CA GLY A 226 -1.23 2.50 -6.45
C GLY A 226 -2.06 3.42 -5.55
N LEU A 227 -2.42 2.95 -4.35
CA LEU A 227 -3.18 3.74 -3.37
C LEU A 227 -2.37 4.93 -2.84
N MET A 228 -1.09 4.72 -2.50
CA MET A 228 -0.23 5.81 -2.01
C MET A 228 0.08 6.81 -3.13
N PHE A 229 0.22 6.35 -4.37
CA PHE A 229 0.35 7.22 -5.53
C PHE A 229 -0.90 8.10 -5.73
N LEU A 230 -2.10 7.53 -5.61
CA LEU A 230 -3.35 8.30 -5.62
C LEU A 230 -3.35 9.37 -4.52
N PHE A 231 -2.98 9.03 -3.28
CA PHE A 231 -2.96 10.00 -2.18
C PHE A 231 -1.94 11.11 -2.39
N LEU A 232 -0.71 10.77 -2.80
CA LEU A 232 0.32 11.75 -3.10
C LEU A 232 -0.16 12.76 -4.15
N ARG A 233 -0.72 12.27 -5.26
CA ARG A 233 -1.23 13.15 -6.31
C ARG A 233 -2.45 13.95 -5.87
N SER A 234 -3.32 13.40 -5.03
CA SER A 234 -4.44 14.15 -4.43
C SER A 234 -3.94 15.31 -3.59
N ILE A 235 -2.88 15.10 -2.80
CA ILE A 235 -2.25 16.15 -2.00
C ILE A 235 -1.69 17.24 -2.91
N ALA A 236 -0.92 16.86 -3.94
CA ALA A 236 -0.35 17.79 -4.90
C ALA A 236 -1.43 18.60 -5.63
N HIS A 237 -2.52 17.96 -6.04
CA HIS A 237 -3.64 18.62 -6.72
C HIS A 237 -4.35 19.63 -5.81
N MET A 238 -4.55 19.30 -4.53
CA MET A 238 -5.17 20.23 -3.57
C MET A 238 -4.23 21.38 -3.16
N LYS A 239 -2.90 21.19 -3.19
CA LYS A 239 -1.91 22.27 -2.96
C LYS A 239 -2.02 23.41 -3.98
N LEU A 240 -2.57 23.14 -5.17
CA LEU A 240 -2.81 24.16 -6.20
C LEU A 240 -3.99 25.08 -5.88
N GLN A 241 -4.85 24.72 -4.91
CA GLN A 241 -5.98 25.55 -4.53
C GLN A 241 -5.55 26.64 -3.53
N PRO A 242 -6.00 27.89 -3.71
CA PRO A 242 -5.67 28.97 -2.80
C PRO A 242 -6.22 28.72 -1.39
N ASN A 243 -5.41 29.03 -0.37
CA ASN A 243 -5.72 28.91 1.07
C ASN A 243 -5.85 27.49 1.65
N THR A 244 -5.46 26.44 0.92
CA THR A 244 -5.51 25.07 1.46
C THR A 244 -4.22 24.71 2.20
N ASN A 245 -4.28 24.55 3.53
CA ASN A 245 -3.14 24.05 4.31
C ASN A 245 -2.99 22.53 4.16
N MET A 246 -2.04 22.10 3.33
CA MET A 246 -1.79 20.68 3.05
C MET A 246 -0.72 20.04 3.94
N ARG A 247 -0.22 20.74 4.97
CA ARG A 247 0.79 20.17 5.89
C ARG A 247 0.27 18.99 6.68
N ILE A 248 -0.97 19.09 7.21
CA ILE A 248 -1.58 18.00 7.98
C ILE A 248 -1.83 16.76 7.11
N PRO A 249 -2.50 16.87 5.93
CA PRO A 249 -2.61 15.74 5.01
C PRO A 249 -1.25 15.14 4.61
N GLY A 250 -0.24 15.97 4.30
CA GLY A 250 1.10 15.50 3.94
C GLY A 250 1.76 14.68 5.05
N ALA A 251 1.67 15.11 6.30
CA ALA A 251 2.22 14.34 7.41
C ALA A 251 1.44 13.05 7.70
N ARG A 252 0.11 13.06 7.58
CA ARG A 252 -0.73 11.85 7.70
C ARG A 252 -0.35 10.83 6.63
N PHE A 253 -0.15 11.30 5.40
CA PHE A 253 0.33 10.50 4.29
C PHE A 253 1.69 9.87 4.59
N CYS A 254 2.70 10.66 4.98
CA CYS A 254 4.01 10.14 5.36
C CYS A 254 3.93 9.10 6.48
N GLU A 255 3.10 9.33 7.50
CA GLU A 255 2.92 8.35 8.58
C GLU A 255 2.36 7.02 8.07
N LEU A 256 1.35 7.06 7.19
CA LEU A 256 0.79 5.85 6.57
C LEU A 256 1.82 5.12 5.70
N VAL A 257 2.59 5.87 4.89
CA VAL A 257 3.65 5.32 4.05
C VAL A 257 4.73 4.64 4.89
N ILE A 258 5.21 5.31 5.95
CA ILE A 258 6.24 4.72 6.83
C ILE A 258 5.70 3.51 7.58
N ARG A 259 4.46 3.58 8.11
CA ARG A 259 3.82 2.42 8.76
C ARG A 259 3.72 1.23 7.80
N TYR A 260 3.34 1.47 6.54
CA TYR A 260 3.30 0.41 5.54
C TYR A 260 4.71 -0.11 5.19
N LEU A 261 5.71 0.76 5.11
CA LEU A 261 7.09 0.38 4.80
C LEU A 261 7.65 -0.66 5.79
N LEU A 262 7.25 -0.59 7.08
CA LEU A 262 7.61 -1.56 8.12
C LEU A 262 7.19 -3.01 7.79
N VAL A 263 6.24 -3.19 6.86
CA VAL A 263 5.67 -4.50 6.52
C VAL A 263 5.61 -4.73 5.01
N ALA A 264 6.07 -3.79 4.20
CA ALA A 264 6.04 -3.86 2.75
C ALA A 264 6.97 -4.95 2.21
N ASP A 265 6.53 -5.66 1.17
CA ASP A 265 7.40 -6.54 0.39
C ASP A 265 8.39 -5.73 -0.46
N LYS A 266 9.45 -6.40 -0.95
CA LYS A 266 10.56 -5.76 -1.68
C LYS A 266 10.13 -4.95 -2.91
N HIS A 267 9.03 -5.30 -3.58
CA HIS A 267 8.57 -4.60 -4.78
C HIS A 267 7.88 -3.27 -4.45
N GLN A 268 7.29 -3.17 -3.26
CA GLN A 268 6.57 -1.98 -2.82
C GLN A 268 7.47 -0.94 -2.14
N ARG A 269 8.62 -1.34 -1.58
CA ARG A 269 9.46 -0.46 -0.73
C ARG A 269 10.00 0.77 -1.44
N VAL A 270 10.59 0.61 -2.62
CA VAL A 270 11.23 1.71 -3.36
C VAL A 270 10.26 2.85 -3.71
N PRO A 271 9.09 2.59 -4.34
CA PRO A 271 8.15 3.67 -4.61
C PRO A 271 7.62 4.33 -3.34
N MET A 272 7.47 3.60 -2.22
CA MET A 272 7.08 4.17 -0.93
C MET A 272 8.11 5.18 -0.41
N ILE A 273 9.39 4.87 -0.47
CA ILE A 273 10.47 5.80 -0.07
C ILE A 273 10.39 7.09 -0.87
N LEU A 274 10.32 6.97 -2.20
CA LEU A 274 10.27 8.12 -3.10
C LEU A 274 9.06 9.01 -2.82
N MET A 275 7.88 8.40 -2.63
CA MET A 275 6.68 9.14 -2.26
C MET A 275 6.83 9.82 -0.90
N CYS A 276 7.39 9.15 0.11
CA CYS A 276 7.61 9.75 1.42
C CYS A 276 8.57 10.95 1.36
N ASP A 277 9.59 10.90 0.51
CA ASP A 277 10.58 11.96 0.38
C ASP A 277 9.95 13.27 -0.14
N THR A 278 8.94 13.18 -1.00
CA THR A 278 8.21 14.37 -1.50
C THR A 278 7.42 15.14 -0.44
N GLU A 279 7.05 14.49 0.66
CA GLU A 279 6.25 15.10 1.75
C GLU A 279 7.02 15.15 3.09
N THR A 280 8.35 14.92 3.05
CA THR A 280 9.18 14.83 4.27
C THR A 280 9.16 16.11 5.10
N GLU A 281 9.19 17.28 4.46
CA GLU A 281 9.09 18.55 5.18
C GLU A 281 7.77 18.68 5.95
N ALA A 282 6.67 18.24 5.35
CA ALA A 282 5.36 18.26 6.02
C ALA A 282 5.38 17.36 7.26
N PHE A 283 5.95 16.16 7.15
CA PHE A 283 6.07 15.22 8.26
C PHE A 283 6.91 15.75 9.43
N ILE A 284 8.08 16.33 9.12
CA ILE A 284 8.98 16.93 10.13
C ILE A 284 8.34 18.17 10.77
N SER A 285 7.65 19.00 9.98
CA SER A 285 7.07 20.26 10.45
C SER A 285 5.98 20.12 11.53
N ILE A 286 5.32 18.96 11.63
CA ILE A 286 4.33 18.68 12.68
C ILE A 286 4.99 18.47 14.05
N GLY A 287 6.32 18.32 14.07
CA GLY A 287 7.12 18.22 15.28
C GLY A 287 7.55 16.79 15.58
N THR A 288 8.80 16.66 15.99
CA THR A 288 9.41 15.43 16.50
C THR A 288 9.03 15.15 17.96
N HIS A 289 8.35 16.09 18.63
CA HIS A 289 7.96 15.94 20.04
C HIS A 289 6.60 15.27 20.23
N ILE A 290 5.83 15.04 19.16
CA ILE A 290 4.52 14.39 19.24
C ILE A 290 4.72 12.87 19.14
N PRO A 291 4.34 12.10 20.16
CA PRO A 291 4.36 10.64 20.08
C PRO A 291 3.58 10.16 18.86
N ARG A 292 4.20 9.29 18.06
CA ARG A 292 3.60 8.74 16.84
C ARG A 292 2.89 7.41 17.05
N HIS A 293 3.04 6.81 18.23
CA HIS A 293 2.22 5.68 18.64
C HIS A 293 0.85 6.18 19.13
N VAL A 294 -0.19 5.36 18.93
CA VAL A 294 -1.53 5.62 19.50
C VAL A 294 -1.58 5.24 20.97
N ASP A 295 -0.94 4.13 21.33
CA ASP A 295 -0.87 3.60 22.68
C ASP A 295 0.36 2.65 22.80
N PRO A 296 0.67 2.10 23.98
CA PRO A 296 1.84 1.24 24.15
C PRO A 296 1.83 -0.02 23.29
N GLU A 297 0.66 -0.52 22.90
CA GLU A 297 0.58 -1.70 22.04
C GLU A 297 0.92 -1.35 20.59
N ASP A 298 0.50 -0.18 20.10
CA ASP A 298 0.94 0.34 18.80
C ASP A 298 2.46 0.54 18.77
N SER A 299 3.06 1.04 19.86
CA SER A 299 4.51 1.16 20.01
C SER A 299 5.24 -0.18 19.84
N ARG A 300 4.72 -1.24 20.48
CA ARG A 300 5.28 -2.60 20.35
C ARG A 300 5.15 -3.14 18.93
N VAL A 301 4.00 -2.95 18.30
CA VAL A 301 3.79 -3.40 16.91
C VAL A 301 4.75 -2.68 15.96
N ILE A 302 4.92 -1.36 16.09
CA ILE A 302 5.86 -0.58 15.26
C ILE A 302 7.29 -1.09 15.44
N SER A 303 7.74 -1.24 16.69
CA SER A 303 9.11 -1.67 17.00
C SER A 303 9.39 -3.10 16.55
N THR A 304 8.44 -4.02 16.78
CA THR A 304 8.55 -5.43 16.36
C THR A 304 8.52 -5.54 14.84
N ALA A 305 7.67 -4.76 14.16
CA ALA A 305 7.62 -4.74 12.70
C ALA A 305 8.95 -4.23 12.12
N PHE A 306 9.55 -3.18 12.69
CA PHE A 306 10.87 -2.70 12.31
C PHE A 306 11.95 -3.78 12.47
N ILE A 307 12.05 -4.39 13.66
CA ILE A 307 13.03 -5.46 13.92
C ILE A 307 12.84 -6.60 12.93
N ARG A 308 11.60 -7.08 12.76
CA ARG A 308 11.29 -8.18 11.85
C ARG A 308 11.66 -7.85 10.42
N GLN A 309 11.35 -6.64 9.95
CA GLN A 309 11.65 -6.23 8.58
C GLN A 309 13.14 -6.23 8.26
N LEU A 310 13.99 -5.92 9.26
CA LEU A 310 15.45 -5.92 9.10
C LEU A 310 16.09 -7.29 9.33
N THR A 311 15.46 -8.16 10.13
CA THR A 311 16.02 -9.45 10.56
C THR A 311 15.44 -10.68 9.84
N ALA A 312 14.29 -10.54 9.16
CA ALA A 312 13.59 -11.67 8.56
C ALA A 312 14.39 -12.43 7.48
N GLY A 313 15.49 -11.86 6.96
CA GLY A 313 16.36 -12.52 5.99
C GLY A 313 15.76 -12.63 4.57
N ASP A 314 14.49 -12.26 4.37
CA ASP A 314 13.77 -12.33 3.10
C ASP A 314 14.32 -11.36 2.02
N ASP A 315 15.08 -10.33 2.43
CA ASP A 315 15.76 -9.40 1.54
C ASP A 315 17.13 -9.03 2.13
N PRO A 316 18.20 -9.75 1.77
CA PRO A 316 19.53 -9.52 2.33
C PRO A 316 20.09 -8.13 1.97
N ASP A 317 19.51 -7.44 0.99
CA ASP A 317 19.93 -6.11 0.59
C ASP A 317 19.21 -4.99 1.35
N ILE A 318 18.21 -5.29 2.18
CA ILE A 318 17.46 -4.25 2.89
C ILE A 318 18.37 -3.34 3.73
N LEU A 319 19.44 -3.92 4.30
CA LEU A 319 20.43 -3.19 5.10
C LEU A 319 21.38 -2.32 4.27
N ARG A 320 21.44 -2.49 2.95
CA ARG A 320 22.27 -1.68 2.05
C ARG A 320 21.52 -0.52 1.42
N ARG A 321 20.20 -0.44 1.62
CA ARG A 321 19.32 0.51 0.93
C ARG A 321 18.80 1.60 1.88
N ARG A 322 17.91 2.46 1.39
CA ARG A 322 17.41 3.66 2.11
C ARG A 322 16.22 3.37 3.04
N GLU A 323 15.64 2.18 2.92
CA GLU A 323 14.45 1.71 3.62
C GLU A 323 14.58 1.92 5.14
N PRO A 324 15.68 1.50 5.81
CA PRO A 324 15.78 1.65 7.26
C PRO A 324 15.84 3.11 7.68
N CYS A 325 16.55 3.99 6.94
CA CYS A 325 16.53 5.44 7.20
C CYS A 325 15.12 6.03 7.16
N THR A 326 14.30 5.64 6.20
CA THR A 326 12.92 6.13 6.10
C THR A 326 12.06 5.61 7.26
N MET A 327 12.21 4.35 7.65
CA MET A 327 11.52 3.78 8.82
C MET A 327 11.89 4.48 10.13
N LEU A 328 13.17 4.86 10.29
CA LEU A 328 13.69 5.57 11.45
C LEU A 328 13.13 7.00 11.62
N ARG A 329 12.41 7.54 10.63
CA ARG A 329 11.63 8.78 10.81
C ARG A 329 10.43 8.57 11.75
N LEU A 330 9.94 7.34 11.90
CA LEU A 330 8.80 7.00 12.76
C LEU A 330 9.21 6.28 14.04
N VAL A 331 10.12 5.30 13.95
CA VAL A 331 10.41 4.35 15.05
C VAL A 331 10.82 5.04 16.36
N PRO A 332 11.77 5.98 16.40
CA PRO A 332 12.16 6.66 17.64
C PRO A 332 10.99 7.43 18.27
N LEU A 333 10.15 8.05 17.43
CA LEU A 333 8.98 8.81 17.87
C LEU A 333 7.81 7.93 18.32
N ALA A 334 7.89 6.62 18.07
CA ALA A 334 6.87 5.65 18.43
C ALA A 334 7.19 4.89 19.72
N ILE A 335 8.37 5.05 20.34
CA ILE A 335 8.74 4.30 21.54
C ILE A 335 7.97 4.83 22.77
N ASP A 336 7.17 3.97 23.38
CA ASP A 336 6.48 4.22 24.64
C ASP A 336 7.30 3.68 25.82
N ILE A 337 7.14 4.27 27.01
CA ILE A 337 7.82 3.84 28.24
C ILE A 337 7.53 2.36 28.59
N LYS A 338 6.36 1.85 28.23
CA LYS A 338 5.95 0.44 28.47
C LYS A 338 6.37 -0.53 27.35
N ALA A 339 7.05 -0.03 26.33
CA ALA A 339 7.64 -0.82 25.23
C ALA A 339 9.19 -0.79 25.25
N GLN A 340 9.80 -0.25 26.31
CA GLN A 340 11.26 -0.09 26.43
C GLN A 340 12.05 -1.40 26.34
N SER A 341 11.42 -2.54 26.61
CA SER A 341 12.06 -3.85 26.45
C SER A 341 12.53 -4.15 25.03
N LEU A 342 11.96 -3.49 24.01
CA LEU A 342 12.33 -3.65 22.60
C LEU A 342 13.44 -2.70 22.15
N ILE A 343 13.82 -1.71 22.97
CA ILE A 343 14.86 -0.72 22.62
C ILE A 343 16.20 -1.39 22.29
N PRO A 344 16.71 -2.36 23.08
CA PRO A 344 17.98 -3.00 22.76
C PRO A 344 17.98 -3.64 21.37
N ASP A 345 16.89 -4.31 20.99
CA ASP A 345 16.77 -4.97 19.68
C ASP A 345 16.65 -3.95 18.54
N VAL A 346 15.88 -2.87 18.74
CA VAL A 346 15.79 -1.76 17.78
C VAL A 346 17.17 -1.12 17.56
N VAL A 347 17.89 -0.82 18.65
CA VAL A 347 19.24 -0.25 18.59
C VAL A 347 20.22 -1.21 17.92
N GLY A 348 20.12 -2.51 18.22
CA GLY A 348 20.91 -3.55 17.56
C GLY A 348 20.73 -3.52 16.04
N CYS A 349 19.48 -3.48 15.57
CA CYS A 349 19.18 -3.39 14.14
C CYS A 349 19.69 -2.09 13.50
N ILE A 350 19.62 -0.95 14.21
CA ILE A 350 20.15 0.35 13.75
C ILE A 350 21.67 0.29 13.59
N ILE A 351 22.38 -0.30 14.56
CA ILE A 351 23.84 -0.44 14.52
C ILE A 351 24.24 -1.35 13.36
N GLU A 352 23.55 -2.49 13.20
CA GLU A 352 23.79 -3.41 12.11
C GLU A 352 23.59 -2.74 10.75
N TYR A 353 22.45 -2.05 10.58
CA TYR A 353 22.20 -1.23 9.39
C TYR A 353 23.31 -0.21 9.14
N GLY A 354 23.70 0.54 10.18
CA GLY A 354 24.78 1.52 10.09
C GLY A 354 26.07 0.90 9.58
N TRP A 355 26.43 -0.29 10.06
CA TRP A 355 27.62 -1.01 9.63
C TRP A 355 27.59 -1.39 8.15
N PHE A 356 26.44 -1.86 7.64
CA PHE A 356 26.27 -2.20 6.23
C PHE A 356 26.18 -0.99 5.31
N ALA A 357 25.66 0.14 5.80
CA ALA A 357 25.52 1.37 5.02
C ALA A 357 26.84 2.16 4.93
N LEU A 358 27.75 2.03 5.90
CA LEU A 358 29.00 2.80 5.98
C LEU A 358 29.88 2.73 4.72
N PRO A 359 30.11 1.57 4.07
CA PRO A 359 30.90 1.50 2.84
C PRO A 359 30.28 2.31 1.69
N THR A 360 28.96 2.18 1.50
CA THR A 360 28.21 2.92 0.48
C THR A 360 28.24 4.43 0.75
N ILE A 361 28.14 4.83 2.03
CA ILE A 361 28.26 6.23 2.44
C ILE A 361 29.68 6.74 2.18
N HIS A 362 30.72 5.95 2.46
CA HIS A 362 32.10 6.33 2.22
C HIS A 362 32.37 6.58 0.73
N GLU A 363 31.89 5.70 -0.15
CA GLU A 363 32.00 5.87 -1.60
C GLU A 363 31.23 7.09 -2.12
N GLN A 364 30.06 7.41 -1.55
CA GLN A 364 29.25 8.58 -1.91
C GLN A 364 29.71 9.89 -1.24
N SER A 365 30.49 9.82 -0.16
CA SER A 365 30.94 10.97 0.66
C SER A 365 31.92 11.91 -0.05
N ASN A 366 32.40 11.54 -1.24
CA ASN A 366 33.00 12.49 -2.16
C ASN A 366 31.99 13.54 -2.69
N LYS A 367 30.70 13.45 -2.33
CA LYS A 367 29.65 14.40 -2.75
C LYS A 367 28.75 14.98 -1.64
N GLU A 368 28.56 14.35 -0.47
CA GLU A 368 28.05 14.99 0.77
C GLU A 368 27.95 13.99 1.96
N PRO A 369 28.57 14.22 3.16
CA PRO A 369 28.80 13.13 4.14
C PRO A 369 27.77 12.95 5.27
N TRP A 370 26.77 13.82 5.48
CA TRP A 370 26.17 13.96 6.82
C TRP A 370 24.79 13.34 7.04
N GLY A 371 24.04 12.97 5.99
CA GLY A 371 22.61 12.61 6.14
C GLY A 371 22.35 11.35 6.96
N VAL A 372 23.00 10.22 6.63
CA VAL A 372 22.71 8.93 7.28
C VAL A 372 23.31 8.85 8.68
N ILE A 373 24.53 9.37 8.87
CA ILE A 373 25.17 9.43 10.18
C ILE A 373 24.36 10.35 11.11
N ALA A 374 23.90 11.51 10.64
CA ALA A 374 23.03 12.38 11.43
C ALA A 374 21.71 11.69 11.81
N ILE A 375 21.06 10.95 10.90
CA ILE A 375 19.83 10.19 11.20
C ILE A 375 20.09 9.09 12.23
N ILE A 376 21.21 8.37 12.15
CA ILE A 376 21.58 7.35 13.14
C ILE A 376 21.83 7.98 14.50
N PHE A 377 22.58 9.09 14.57
CA PHE A 377 22.85 9.79 15.82
C PHE A 377 21.60 10.49 16.38
N GLU A 378 20.69 11.00 15.54
CA GLU A 378 19.38 11.52 15.97
C GLU A 378 18.45 10.40 16.46
N ALA A 379 18.47 9.22 15.83
CA ALA A 379 17.68 8.08 16.28
C ALA A 379 18.18 7.47 17.60
N LEU A 380 19.46 7.68 17.94
CA LEU A 380 20.10 7.22 19.18
C LEU A 380 20.06 8.27 20.31
N ARG A 381 19.64 9.51 20.03
CA ARG A 381 19.54 10.61 21.00
C ARG A 381 18.15 10.68 21.59
#